data_AF-A0A250J873-F1
#
_entry.id   AF-A0A250J873-F1
#
_cell.length_a   1.000
_cell.length_b   1.000
_cell.length_c   1.000
_cell.angle_alpha   90.00
_cell.angle_beta   90.00
_cell.angle_gamma   90.00
#
_symmetry.space_group_name_H-M   'P 1'
#
loop_
_entity.id
_entity.type
_entity.pdbx_description
1 polymer ?
#
loop_
_entity_poly.entity_id
_entity_poly.type
_entity_poly.pdbx_seq_one_letter_code
_entity_poly.pdbx_strand_id
1 'polypeptide(L)'
;MLWLRLLGVLVFLVPFAWTSEARACSCGREPDDRVAFQKARARASTIFRGRVEDLQPVGGEGHPLEHRVTFTVTETFKGKARTQRTVTTSVFGTACGYQFKKGVDYLVYAEGSESKGLSTHSCSRTRPADQAAAELDFLRGGASPFFQRSKVSCTRCDLEATARVLVCPGAGPCPPLPEAEVAEALAQARPFWTTPVKARAFPYGPLVSGVASGGRAFQLELRQPSRAEEACVHRVLRRWCERLVPARSETEPGLKCVGPSGEETLCNEWITRHPPG
;
A
#
# COMPACT_ATOMS: atom_id res chain seq x y z
N MET A 1 -10.34 -51.19 -42.70
CA MET A 1 -9.28 -51.62 -41.75
C MET A 1 -8.10 -50.65 -41.65
N LEU A 2 -7.72 -49.94 -42.72
CA LEU A 2 -6.63 -48.94 -42.69
C LEU A 2 -6.95 -47.72 -41.78
N TRP A 3 -8.20 -47.25 -41.78
CA TRP A 3 -8.65 -46.12 -40.94
C TRP A 3 -8.67 -46.42 -39.43
N LEU A 4 -9.04 -47.63 -39.02
CA LEU A 4 -8.98 -48.05 -37.61
C LEU A 4 -7.54 -48.16 -37.09
N ARG A 5 -6.58 -48.51 -37.94
CA ARG A 5 -5.14 -48.54 -37.60
C ARG A 5 -4.54 -47.14 -37.46
N LEU A 6 -4.98 -46.19 -38.29
CA LEU A 6 -4.56 -44.78 -38.18
C LEU A 6 -5.10 -44.10 -36.92
N LEU A 7 -6.35 -44.39 -36.53
CA LEU A 7 -6.94 -43.92 -35.27
C LEU A 7 -6.23 -44.49 -34.03
N GLY A 8 -5.83 -45.77 -34.06
CA GLY A 8 -5.09 -46.39 -32.97
C GLY A 8 -3.69 -45.80 -32.76
N VAL A 9 -2.98 -45.45 -33.84
CA VAL A 9 -1.65 -44.82 -33.78
C VAL A 9 -1.74 -43.37 -33.28
N LEU A 10 -2.78 -42.63 -33.70
CA LEU A 10 -3.01 -41.26 -33.23
C LEU A 10 -3.33 -41.21 -31.73
N VAL A 11 -4.12 -42.15 -31.20
CA VAL A 11 -4.47 -42.20 -29.77
C VAL A 11 -3.28 -42.58 -28.88
N PHE A 12 -2.32 -43.38 -29.39
CA PHE A 12 -1.14 -43.79 -28.62
C PHE A 12 -0.03 -42.73 -28.54
N LEU A 13 -0.08 -41.68 -29.38
CA LEU A 13 0.91 -40.58 -29.39
C LEU A 13 0.53 -39.38 -28.51
N VAL A 14 -0.69 -39.34 -27.95
CA VAL A 14 -1.19 -38.19 -27.16
C VAL A 14 -0.74 -38.15 -25.68
N PRO A 15 -0.30 -39.22 -24.98
CA PRO A 15 -0.01 -39.09 -23.54
C PRO A 15 1.37 -38.48 -23.23
N PHE A 16 2.22 -38.18 -24.23
CA PHE A 16 3.55 -37.60 -24.01
C PHE A 16 3.58 -36.06 -23.98
N ALA A 17 2.42 -35.40 -24.11
CA ALA A 17 2.32 -33.94 -24.07
C ALA A 17 2.08 -33.37 -22.66
N TRP A 18 2.33 -34.13 -21.58
CA TRP A 18 2.48 -33.55 -20.25
C TRP A 18 3.85 -32.89 -20.14
N THR A 19 4.01 -31.76 -20.82
CA THR A 19 5.09 -30.82 -20.55
C THR A 19 4.86 -30.29 -19.14
N SER A 20 5.61 -30.80 -18.17
CA SER A 20 5.72 -30.16 -16.87
C SER A 20 6.17 -28.73 -17.12
N GLU A 21 5.38 -27.74 -16.72
CA GLU A 21 5.83 -26.36 -16.72
C GLU A 21 7.14 -26.30 -15.94
N ALA A 22 8.26 -26.16 -16.67
CA ALA A 22 9.53 -25.84 -16.05
C ALA A 22 9.34 -24.45 -15.45
N ARG A 23 9.07 -24.40 -14.14
CA ARG A 23 9.01 -23.14 -13.40
C ARG A 23 10.41 -22.53 -13.42
N ALA A 24 10.67 -21.75 -14.45
CA ALA A 24 11.80 -20.84 -14.46
C ALA A 24 11.70 -19.91 -13.24
N CYS A 25 12.84 -19.45 -12.76
CA CYS A 25 12.88 -18.49 -11.67
C CYS A 25 12.27 -17.17 -12.11
N SER A 26 11.03 -16.93 -11.66
CA SER A 26 10.41 -15.62 -11.70
C SER A 26 10.31 -15.12 -10.27
N CYS A 27 11.11 -14.11 -9.95
CA CYS A 27 10.89 -13.36 -8.72
C CYS A 27 9.58 -12.59 -8.92
N GLY A 28 8.59 -12.82 -8.04
CA GLY A 28 7.36 -12.03 -8.07
C GLY A 28 7.70 -10.55 -8.00
N ARG A 29 7.16 -9.75 -8.92
CA ARG A 29 7.44 -8.31 -8.95
C ARG A 29 6.63 -7.63 -7.86
N GLU A 30 7.30 -7.09 -6.85
CA GLU A 30 6.64 -6.19 -5.91
C GLU A 30 6.34 -4.83 -6.55
N PRO A 31 5.22 -4.18 -6.16
CA PRO A 31 4.82 -2.88 -6.71
C PRO A 31 5.70 -1.72 -6.25
N ASP A 32 6.40 -1.87 -5.11
CA ASP A 32 7.26 -0.84 -4.52
C ASP A 32 8.53 -1.50 -3.94
N ASP A 33 9.69 -0.86 -4.18
CA ASP A 33 11.00 -1.31 -3.69
C ASP A 33 11.06 -1.32 -2.15
N ARG A 34 10.27 -0.46 -1.48
CA ARG A 34 10.15 -0.50 -0.01
C ARG A 34 9.45 -1.76 0.47
N VAL A 35 8.40 -2.19 -0.22
CA VAL A 35 7.67 -3.44 0.11
C VAL A 35 8.58 -4.64 -0.15
N ALA A 36 9.31 -4.64 -1.27
CA ALA A 36 10.31 -5.65 -1.58
C ALA A 36 11.39 -5.74 -0.49
N PHE A 37 11.94 -4.59 -0.07
CA PHE A 37 12.91 -4.51 1.02
C PHE A 37 12.36 -5.06 2.34
N GLN A 38 11.16 -4.65 2.75
CA GLN A 38 10.55 -5.12 4.00
C GLN A 38 10.32 -6.63 3.98
N LYS A 39 9.84 -7.16 2.86
CA LYS A 39 9.61 -8.60 2.66
C LYS A 39 10.93 -9.39 2.72
N ALA A 40 11.97 -8.92 2.02
CA ALA A 40 13.30 -9.52 2.06
C ALA A 40 13.89 -9.48 3.48
N ARG A 41 13.83 -8.32 4.15
CA ARG A 41 14.28 -8.15 5.53
C ARG A 41 13.51 -9.01 6.51
N ALA A 42 12.22 -9.24 6.30
CA ALA A 42 11.41 -10.11 7.15
C ALA A 42 11.81 -11.59 7.01
N ARG A 43 12.01 -12.06 5.77
CA ARG A 43 12.40 -13.44 5.46
C ARG A 43 13.83 -13.77 5.89
N ALA A 44 14.77 -12.84 5.68
CA ALA A 44 16.16 -13.06 6.03
C ALA A 44 16.32 -13.20 7.55
N SER A 45 16.94 -14.29 8.00
CA SER A 45 17.34 -14.47 9.39
C SER A 45 18.62 -13.70 9.71
N THR A 46 19.51 -13.58 8.71
CA THR A 46 20.78 -12.85 8.83
C THR A 46 20.97 -11.93 7.63
N ILE A 47 21.37 -10.68 7.88
CA ILE A 47 21.70 -9.68 6.85
C ILE A 47 23.07 -9.12 7.18
N PHE A 48 24.00 -9.21 6.23
CA PHE A 48 25.38 -8.78 6.44
C PHE A 48 26.02 -8.29 5.14
N ARG A 49 27.05 -7.46 5.28
CA ARG A 49 27.98 -7.12 4.22
C ARG A 49 29.22 -7.98 4.36
N GLY A 50 29.69 -8.60 3.29
CA GLY A 50 30.91 -9.41 3.32
C GLY A 50 31.54 -9.62 1.96
N ARG A 51 32.84 -9.90 1.98
CA ARG A 51 33.64 -10.24 0.79
C ARG A 51 33.68 -11.74 0.61
N VAL A 52 33.49 -12.22 -0.62
CA VAL A 52 33.61 -13.65 -0.94
C VAL A 52 35.07 -14.08 -0.86
N GLU A 53 35.37 -14.98 0.07
CA GLU A 53 36.69 -15.56 0.28
C GLU A 53 36.86 -16.88 -0.46
N ASP A 54 35.82 -17.72 -0.45
CA ASP A 54 35.87 -19.03 -1.11
C ASP A 54 34.53 -19.43 -1.73
N LEU A 55 34.60 -20.21 -2.80
CA LEU A 55 33.48 -20.71 -3.58
C LEU A 55 33.70 -22.19 -3.88
N GLN A 56 32.90 -23.05 -3.26
CA GLN A 56 33.00 -24.50 -3.43
C GLN A 56 31.71 -25.05 -4.06
N PRO A 57 31.79 -25.72 -5.21
CA PRO A 57 30.66 -26.49 -5.72
C PRO A 57 30.35 -27.66 -4.75
N VAL A 58 29.07 -27.91 -4.52
CA VAL A 58 28.56 -29.02 -3.69
C VAL A 58 27.58 -29.85 -4.53
N GLY A 59 27.86 -31.14 -4.70
CA GLY A 59 27.09 -32.05 -5.54
C GLY A 59 27.91 -33.25 -6.04
N GLY A 60 27.37 -34.01 -6.99
CA GLY A 60 28.09 -35.12 -7.63
C GLY A 60 29.19 -34.61 -8.56
N GLU A 61 30.22 -35.43 -8.79
CA GLU A 61 31.33 -35.06 -9.69
C GLU A 61 30.80 -34.63 -11.07
N GLY A 62 31.19 -33.42 -11.50
CA GLY A 62 30.76 -32.83 -12.78
C GLY A 62 29.38 -32.17 -12.78
N HIS A 63 28.55 -32.36 -11.75
CA HIS A 63 27.18 -31.81 -11.68
C HIS A 63 26.90 -31.19 -10.30
N PRO A 64 27.43 -29.99 -10.01
CA PRO A 64 27.11 -29.30 -8.77
C PRO A 64 25.62 -28.95 -8.72
N LEU A 65 25.00 -29.18 -7.57
CA LEU A 65 23.61 -28.79 -7.31
C LEU A 65 23.55 -27.46 -6.56
N GLU A 66 24.57 -27.20 -5.74
CA GLU A 66 24.69 -26.00 -4.93
C GLU A 66 26.12 -25.45 -4.96
N HIS A 67 26.26 -24.19 -4.56
CA HIS A 67 27.53 -23.56 -4.23
C HIS A 67 27.52 -23.22 -2.74
N ARG A 68 28.59 -23.61 -2.05
CA ARG A 68 28.92 -23.16 -0.72
C ARG A 68 29.85 -21.96 -0.83
N VAL A 69 29.42 -20.83 -0.27
CA VAL A 69 30.14 -19.56 -0.36
C VAL A 69 30.58 -19.13 1.03
N THR A 70 31.87 -18.91 1.18
CA THR A 70 32.46 -18.41 2.43
C THR A 70 32.75 -16.93 2.31
N PHE A 71 32.26 -16.15 3.28
CA PHE A 71 32.42 -14.71 3.34
C PHE A 71 33.29 -14.31 4.53
N THR A 72 34.16 -13.33 4.30
CA THR A 72 34.69 -12.49 5.38
C THR A 72 33.69 -11.36 5.63
N VAL A 73 33.05 -11.36 6.79
CA VAL A 73 31.99 -10.41 7.14
C VAL A 73 32.60 -9.10 7.64
N THR A 74 32.18 -7.99 7.05
CA THR A 74 32.64 -6.64 7.42
C THR A 74 31.60 -5.90 8.27
N GLU A 75 30.31 -6.08 7.99
CA GLU A 75 29.23 -5.41 8.73
C GLU A 75 28.02 -6.36 8.89
N THR A 76 27.35 -6.32 10.05
CA THR A 76 26.13 -7.10 10.30
C THR A 76 24.95 -6.18 10.58
N PHE A 77 23.85 -6.35 9.86
CA PHE A 77 22.65 -5.50 9.96
C PHE A 77 21.44 -6.21 10.59
N LYS A 78 21.43 -7.55 10.57
CA LYS A 78 20.41 -8.38 11.22
C LYS A 78 21.00 -9.76 11.54
N GLY A 79 20.61 -10.33 12.68
CA GLY A 79 21.08 -11.65 13.11
C GLY A 79 22.51 -11.63 13.61
N LYS A 80 23.15 -12.80 13.66
CA LYS A 80 24.53 -12.98 14.13
C LYS A 80 25.40 -13.51 12.99
N ALA A 81 26.01 -12.62 12.22
CA ALA A 81 27.08 -13.03 11.32
C ALA A 81 28.40 -13.02 12.08
N ARG A 82 29.07 -14.18 12.14
CA ARG A 82 30.44 -14.30 12.68
C ARG A 82 31.43 -13.66 11.69
N THR A 83 32.67 -13.39 12.10
CA THR A 83 33.74 -12.84 11.25
C THR A 83 33.90 -13.57 9.92
N GLN A 84 33.69 -14.90 9.94
CA GLN A 84 33.57 -15.71 8.75
C GLN A 84 32.18 -16.35 8.71
N ARG A 85 31.56 -16.37 7.52
CA ARG A 85 30.21 -16.90 7.36
C ARG A 85 30.04 -17.70 6.09
N THR A 86 29.45 -18.88 6.22
CA THR A 86 29.13 -19.75 5.08
C THR A 86 27.64 -19.64 4.74
N VAL A 87 27.34 -19.45 3.46
CA VAL A 87 25.98 -19.45 2.90
C VAL A 87 25.93 -20.37 1.70
N THR A 88 24.87 -21.17 1.58
CA THR A 88 24.64 -22.01 0.39
C THR A 88 23.69 -21.33 -0.59
N THR A 89 23.87 -21.62 -1.87
CA THR A 89 22.94 -21.18 -2.92
C THR A 89 22.88 -22.24 -4.00
N SER A 90 21.71 -22.45 -4.61
CA SER A 90 21.59 -23.38 -5.74
C SER A 90 22.49 -22.98 -6.91
N VAL A 91 22.62 -23.84 -7.91
CA VAL A 91 23.18 -23.42 -9.21
C VAL A 91 22.36 -22.30 -9.85
N PHE A 92 23.04 -21.37 -10.53
CA PHE A 92 22.41 -20.26 -11.25
C PHE A 92 21.58 -20.79 -12.44
N GLY A 93 20.52 -20.07 -12.81
CA GLY A 93 19.60 -20.46 -13.90
C GLY A 93 18.23 -20.90 -13.36
N THR A 94 17.76 -22.08 -13.74
CA THR A 94 16.42 -22.58 -13.40
C THR A 94 16.22 -22.91 -11.92
N ALA A 95 17.30 -23.02 -11.12
CA ALA A 95 17.26 -23.34 -9.69
C ALA A 95 17.37 -22.11 -8.77
N CYS A 96 17.34 -20.90 -9.33
CA CYS A 96 17.30 -19.61 -8.64
C CYS A 96 18.56 -19.30 -7.82
N GLY A 97 19.65 -19.99 -8.10
CA GLY A 97 20.96 -19.72 -7.50
C GLY A 97 21.40 -18.27 -7.67
N TYR A 98 22.13 -17.77 -6.69
CA TYR A 98 22.79 -16.47 -6.78
C TYR A 98 24.23 -16.65 -7.26
N GLN A 99 24.65 -15.90 -8.28
CA GLN A 99 26.00 -16.02 -8.83
C GLN A 99 26.98 -15.10 -8.08
N PHE A 100 27.76 -15.68 -7.19
CA PHE A 100 28.83 -14.99 -6.48
C PHE A 100 30.15 -14.98 -7.27
N LYS A 101 30.97 -13.96 -7.01
CA LYS A 101 32.34 -13.84 -7.55
C LYS A 101 33.32 -13.71 -6.40
N LYS A 102 34.39 -14.51 -6.44
CA LYS A 102 35.48 -14.46 -5.45
C LYS A 102 36.09 -13.06 -5.43
N GLY A 103 36.38 -12.55 -4.23
CA GLY A 103 36.97 -11.23 -4.00
C GLY A 103 35.99 -10.05 -4.07
N VAL A 104 34.73 -10.26 -4.46
CA VAL A 104 33.73 -9.19 -4.54
C VAL A 104 32.97 -9.05 -3.21
N ASP A 105 32.65 -7.82 -2.85
CA ASP A 105 31.84 -7.45 -1.68
C ASP A 105 30.35 -7.46 -2.02
N TYR A 106 29.54 -8.09 -1.16
CA TYR A 106 28.09 -8.22 -1.33
C TYR A 106 27.33 -7.77 -0.08
N LEU A 107 26.12 -7.24 -0.29
CA LEU A 107 25.06 -7.22 0.72
C LEU A 107 24.26 -8.51 0.59
N VAL A 108 24.29 -9.35 1.62
CA VAL A 108 23.70 -10.69 1.61
C VAL A 108 22.48 -10.75 2.51
N TYR A 109 21.38 -11.22 1.93
CA TYR A 109 20.15 -11.60 2.62
C TYR A 109 20.09 -13.12 2.71
N ALA A 110 20.36 -13.64 3.91
CA ALA A 110 20.41 -15.07 4.16
C ALA A 110 19.18 -15.53 4.96
N GLU A 111 18.55 -16.61 4.49
CA GLU A 111 17.41 -17.27 5.10
C GLU A 111 17.86 -18.57 5.79
N GLY A 112 17.05 -19.09 6.72
CA GLY A 112 17.35 -20.31 7.46
C GLY A 112 17.82 -20.07 8.91
N SER A 113 18.50 -21.04 9.50
CA SER A 113 18.92 -21.00 10.91
C SER A 113 20.36 -21.50 11.07
N GLU A 114 21.02 -21.13 12.17
CA GLU A 114 22.36 -21.64 12.50
C GLU A 114 22.44 -23.18 12.46
N SER A 115 21.39 -23.85 12.93
CA SER A 115 21.33 -25.32 13.03
C SER A 115 21.10 -26.04 11.71
N LYS A 116 20.40 -25.40 10.75
CA LYS A 116 20.05 -25.99 9.45
C LYS A 116 20.91 -25.47 8.30
N GLY A 117 21.73 -24.45 8.56
CA GLY A 117 22.47 -23.71 7.55
C GLY A 117 21.72 -22.47 7.07
N LEU A 118 22.51 -21.53 6.54
CA LEU A 118 22.01 -20.34 5.89
C LEU A 118 22.05 -20.51 4.38
N SER A 119 21.01 -20.08 3.69
CA SER A 119 20.96 -20.08 2.23
C SER A 119 20.52 -18.74 1.66
N THR A 120 20.83 -18.51 0.39
CA THR A 120 20.43 -17.32 -0.36
C THR A 120 20.14 -17.67 -1.82
N HIS A 121 19.40 -16.81 -2.50
CA HIS A 121 18.94 -17.03 -3.87
C HIS A 121 18.74 -15.70 -4.61
N SER A 122 18.57 -15.75 -5.93
CA SER A 122 18.40 -14.57 -6.80
C SER A 122 17.24 -13.62 -6.40
N CYS A 123 16.18 -14.15 -5.78
CA CYS A 123 15.05 -13.35 -5.30
C CYS A 123 15.19 -12.84 -3.86
N SER A 124 16.28 -13.17 -3.15
CA SER A 124 16.48 -12.78 -1.75
C SER A 124 16.85 -11.31 -1.56
N ARG A 125 17.04 -10.55 -2.64
CA ARG A 125 17.58 -9.18 -2.67
C ARG A 125 19.09 -9.07 -2.42
N THR A 126 19.80 -10.19 -2.29
CA THR A 126 21.28 -10.22 -2.29
C THR A 126 21.83 -9.56 -3.56
N ARG A 127 22.81 -8.66 -3.40
CA ARG A 127 23.43 -7.93 -4.52
C ARG A 127 24.85 -7.44 -4.21
N PRO A 128 25.67 -7.13 -5.22
CA PRO A 128 26.97 -6.50 -5.01
C PRO A 128 26.83 -5.22 -4.17
N ALA A 129 27.80 -4.97 -3.28
CA ALA A 129 27.72 -3.88 -2.32
C ALA A 129 27.73 -2.48 -3.00
N ASP A 130 28.39 -2.35 -4.14
CA ASP A 130 28.40 -1.14 -4.99
C ASP A 130 27.02 -0.82 -5.58
N GLN A 131 26.18 -1.84 -5.83
CA GLN A 131 24.80 -1.70 -6.27
C GLN A 131 23.79 -1.56 -5.12
N ALA A 132 24.28 -1.56 -3.87
CA ALA A 132 23.46 -1.56 -2.66
C ALA A 132 23.65 -0.32 -1.79
N ALA A 133 24.33 0.73 -2.28
CA ALA A 133 24.72 1.90 -1.48
C ALA A 133 23.55 2.51 -0.68
N ALA A 134 22.44 2.84 -1.36
CA ALA A 134 21.26 3.42 -0.72
C ALA A 134 20.58 2.50 0.32
N GLU A 135 20.72 1.19 0.17
CA GLU A 135 20.19 0.20 1.11
C GLU A 135 21.15 0.02 2.30
N LEU A 136 22.46 -0.02 2.06
CA LEU A 136 23.48 -0.07 3.09
C LEU A 136 23.39 1.15 4.02
N ASP A 137 23.23 2.34 3.45
CA ASP A 137 23.06 3.57 4.24
C ASP A 137 21.81 3.52 5.13
N PHE A 138 20.71 2.99 4.58
CA PHE A 138 19.50 2.75 5.35
C PHE A 138 19.72 1.73 6.48
N LEU A 139 20.39 0.61 6.19
CA LEU A 139 20.66 -0.46 7.15
C LEU A 139 21.62 -0.02 8.28
N ARG A 140 22.51 0.93 8.02
CA ARG A 140 23.41 1.56 9.01
C ARG A 140 22.72 2.56 9.94
N GLY A 141 21.43 2.83 9.73
CA GLY A 141 20.67 3.80 10.51
C GLY A 141 20.55 5.19 9.88
N GLY A 142 20.98 5.36 8.62
CA GLY A 142 20.81 6.58 7.85
C GLY A 142 19.41 6.73 7.24
N ALA A 143 19.04 7.96 6.89
CA ALA A 143 17.86 8.24 6.08
C ALA A 143 18.21 8.02 4.60
N SER A 144 17.64 6.99 3.97
CA SER A 144 17.75 6.81 2.51
C SER A 144 16.56 7.49 1.82
N PRO A 145 16.78 8.39 0.85
CA PRO A 145 15.69 9.04 0.12
C PRO A 145 14.76 8.03 -0.58
N PHE A 146 15.27 6.84 -0.91
CA PHE A 146 14.51 5.77 -1.55
C PHE A 146 13.69 4.91 -0.58
N PHE A 147 14.08 4.87 0.71
CA PHE A 147 13.39 4.07 1.74
C PHE A 147 12.66 4.90 2.78
N GLN A 148 12.46 6.21 2.54
CA GLN A 148 11.68 7.03 3.45
C GLN A 148 10.26 6.47 3.58
N ARG A 149 9.80 6.29 4.82
CA ARG A 149 8.36 6.25 5.09
C ARG A 149 7.83 7.58 4.58
N SER A 150 7.03 7.55 3.51
CA SER A 150 6.07 8.60 3.25
C SER A 150 5.14 8.65 4.46
N LYS A 151 5.53 9.38 5.51
CA LYS A 151 4.62 9.84 6.54
C LYS A 151 3.73 10.85 5.83
N VAL A 152 2.71 10.34 5.17
CA VAL A 152 1.65 11.17 4.63
C VAL A 152 0.88 11.66 5.85
N SER A 153 1.17 12.89 6.29
CA SER A 153 0.40 13.58 7.30
C SER A 153 -0.62 14.43 6.55
N CYS A 154 -1.88 14.01 6.58
CA CYS A 154 -2.98 14.81 6.07
C CYS A 154 -3.90 15.14 7.22
N THR A 155 -4.30 16.40 7.31
CA THR A 155 -5.37 16.80 8.22
C THR A 155 -6.66 16.22 7.66
N ARG A 156 -7.32 15.35 8.43
CA ARG A 156 -8.57 14.73 7.98
C ARG A 156 -9.66 15.78 7.82
N CYS A 157 -10.44 15.69 6.74
CA CYS A 157 -11.64 16.52 6.62
C CYS A 157 -12.72 16.01 7.57
N ASP A 158 -13.29 16.92 8.36
CA ASP A 158 -14.37 16.65 9.30
C ASP A 158 -15.61 17.47 8.92
N LEU A 159 -16.68 16.75 8.60
CA LEU A 159 -17.93 17.32 8.12
C LEU A 159 -18.63 18.15 9.21
N GLU A 160 -18.62 17.68 10.45
CA GLU A 160 -19.27 18.36 11.58
C GLU A 160 -18.44 19.56 12.03
N ALA A 161 -17.11 19.45 12.05
CA ALA A 161 -16.23 20.59 12.32
C ALA A 161 -16.43 21.70 11.28
N THR A 162 -16.59 21.34 10.00
CA THR A 162 -16.89 22.31 8.93
C THR A 162 -18.26 22.95 9.12
N ALA A 163 -19.29 22.18 9.47
CA ALA A 163 -20.63 22.69 9.75
C ALA A 163 -20.63 23.68 10.92
N ARG A 164 -19.90 23.34 12.00
CA ARG A 164 -19.74 24.19 13.18
C ARG A 164 -19.17 25.57 12.82
N VAL A 165 -18.16 25.64 11.96
CA VAL A 165 -17.59 26.93 11.51
C VAL A 165 -18.63 27.80 10.79
N LEU A 166 -19.52 27.20 10.00
CA LEU A 166 -20.57 27.95 9.27
C LEU A 166 -21.70 28.44 10.19
N VAL A 167 -22.04 27.66 11.20
CA VAL A 167 -23.23 27.90 12.04
C VAL A 167 -22.90 28.68 13.31
N CYS A 168 -21.74 28.43 13.91
CA CYS A 168 -21.37 28.96 15.22
C CYS A 168 -19.83 29.05 15.33
N PRO A 169 -19.20 30.07 14.72
CA PRO A 169 -17.74 30.21 14.67
C PRO A 169 -17.07 30.49 16.04
N GLY A 170 -17.82 30.49 17.14
CA GLY A 170 -17.33 30.76 18.50
C GLY A 170 -16.85 29.52 19.28
N ALA A 171 -16.32 29.78 20.48
CA ALA A 171 -15.74 28.78 21.37
C ALA A 171 -16.76 27.99 22.22
N GLY A 172 -18.07 28.19 22.02
CA GLY A 172 -19.14 27.54 22.79
C GLY A 172 -19.48 26.12 22.33
N PRO A 173 -20.22 25.35 23.15
CA PRO A 173 -20.82 24.09 22.73
C PRO A 173 -21.76 24.34 21.56
N CYS A 174 -21.58 23.58 20.50
CA CYS A 174 -22.40 23.70 19.31
C CYS A 174 -22.55 22.31 18.69
N PRO A 175 -23.48 21.49 19.22
CA PRO A 175 -23.76 20.17 18.68
C PRO A 175 -24.69 20.25 17.46
N PRO A 176 -24.74 19.19 16.62
CA PRO A 176 -25.80 19.05 15.62
C PRO A 176 -27.17 19.07 16.29
N LEU A 177 -28.14 19.66 15.60
CA LEU A 177 -29.51 19.74 16.07
C LEU A 177 -30.21 18.37 15.93
N PRO A 178 -30.89 17.87 16.99
CA PRO A 178 -31.68 16.65 16.90
C PRO A 178 -32.79 16.77 15.85
N GLU A 179 -33.08 15.68 15.15
CA GLU A 179 -34.05 15.65 14.04
C GLU A 179 -35.43 16.20 14.43
N ALA A 180 -35.88 15.93 15.66
CA ALA A 180 -37.16 16.40 16.18
C ALA A 180 -37.28 17.94 16.23
N GLU A 181 -36.18 18.66 16.38
CA GLU A 181 -36.15 20.12 16.51
C GLU A 181 -35.90 20.83 15.17
N VAL A 182 -35.54 20.09 14.11
CA VAL A 182 -35.14 20.65 12.81
C VAL A 182 -36.27 21.45 12.16
N ALA A 183 -37.51 20.94 12.22
CA ALA A 183 -38.65 21.61 11.60
C ALA A 183 -38.93 22.99 12.22
N GLU A 184 -38.82 23.08 13.55
CA GLU A 184 -38.99 24.33 14.29
C GLU A 184 -37.85 25.32 14.00
N ALA A 185 -36.60 24.84 14.03
CA ALA A 185 -35.44 25.68 13.75
C ALA A 185 -35.48 26.27 12.32
N LEU A 186 -35.93 25.47 11.34
CA LEU A 186 -36.18 25.95 9.98
C LEU A 186 -37.25 27.03 9.91
N ALA A 187 -38.38 26.83 10.60
CA ALA A 187 -39.47 27.80 10.63
C ALA A 187 -39.04 29.13 11.26
N GLN A 188 -38.15 29.08 12.27
CA GLN A 188 -37.61 30.25 12.96
C GLN A 188 -36.37 30.86 12.27
N ALA A 189 -35.91 30.30 11.14
CA ALA A 189 -34.66 30.67 10.48
C ALA A 189 -33.44 30.71 11.43
N ARG A 190 -33.46 29.86 12.46
CA ARG A 190 -32.36 29.75 13.43
C ARG A 190 -31.15 29.08 12.78
N PRO A 191 -29.92 29.49 13.12
CA PRO A 191 -28.74 28.75 12.69
C PRO A 191 -28.71 27.33 13.29
N PHE A 192 -28.49 26.32 12.46
CA PHE A 192 -28.35 24.92 12.88
C PHE A 192 -27.68 24.08 11.79
N TRP A 193 -27.26 22.86 12.13
CA TRP A 193 -27.02 21.79 11.16
C TRP A 193 -27.56 20.46 11.68
N THR A 194 -27.87 19.54 10.77
CA THR A 194 -28.37 18.20 11.10
C THR A 194 -27.22 17.24 11.41
N THR A 195 -27.52 16.14 12.11
CA THR A 195 -26.60 14.99 12.16
C THR A 195 -26.28 14.48 10.74
N PRO A 196 -25.08 13.92 10.49
CA PRO A 196 -24.73 13.37 9.18
C PRO A 196 -25.65 12.22 8.79
N VAL A 197 -26.29 12.33 7.62
CA VAL A 197 -27.19 11.31 7.08
C VAL A 197 -26.52 10.64 5.88
N LYS A 198 -26.57 9.30 5.83
CA LYS A 198 -26.18 8.52 4.64
C LYS A 198 -27.44 8.23 3.83
N ALA A 199 -27.71 9.00 2.78
CA ALA A 199 -28.84 8.74 1.89
C ALA A 199 -28.41 7.89 0.69
N ARG A 200 -29.30 7.02 0.20
CA ARG A 200 -29.06 6.23 -1.03
C ARG A 200 -28.89 7.12 -2.27
N ALA A 201 -29.50 8.31 -2.26
CA ALA A 201 -29.37 9.32 -3.33
C ALA A 201 -27.97 9.95 -3.43
N PHE A 202 -27.13 9.83 -2.38
CA PHE A 202 -25.77 10.34 -2.36
C PHE A 202 -24.78 9.18 -2.17
N PRO A 203 -24.46 8.44 -3.25
CA PRO A 203 -23.62 7.24 -3.16
C PRO A 203 -22.16 7.56 -2.78
N TYR A 204 -21.79 8.85 -2.76
CA TYR A 204 -20.42 9.31 -2.59
C TYR A 204 -20.03 9.66 -1.13
N GLY A 205 -20.98 9.67 -0.19
CA GLY A 205 -20.71 9.78 1.24
C GLY A 205 -21.78 10.51 2.07
N PRO A 206 -21.54 10.75 3.38
CA PRO A 206 -22.52 11.35 4.28
C PRO A 206 -22.77 12.84 3.96
N LEU A 207 -24.01 13.27 4.20
CA LEU A 207 -24.52 14.61 3.94
C LEU A 207 -24.95 15.28 5.25
N VAL A 208 -24.65 16.57 5.40
CA VAL A 208 -25.21 17.43 6.45
C VAL A 208 -25.93 18.61 5.79
N SER A 209 -27.08 19.00 6.33
CA SER A 209 -27.83 20.19 5.88
C SER A 209 -28.01 21.16 7.04
N GLY A 210 -28.14 22.44 6.75
CA GLY A 210 -28.30 23.43 7.80
C GLY A 210 -28.53 24.85 7.33
N VAL A 211 -28.66 25.76 8.29
CA VAL A 211 -28.76 27.20 8.08
C VAL A 211 -27.56 27.84 8.78
N ALA A 212 -26.74 28.57 8.03
CA ALA A 212 -25.55 29.23 8.57
C ALA A 212 -25.94 30.40 9.50
N SER A 213 -24.98 30.89 10.27
CA SER A 213 -25.15 32.06 11.15
C SER A 213 -25.70 33.30 10.42
N GLY A 214 -25.38 33.46 9.12
CA GLY A 214 -25.90 34.52 8.25
C GLY A 214 -27.27 34.23 7.63
N GLY A 215 -28.00 33.21 8.08
CA GLY A 215 -29.35 32.84 7.60
C GLY A 215 -29.39 32.11 6.26
N ARG A 216 -28.24 31.89 5.60
CA ARG A 216 -28.18 31.17 4.32
C ARG A 216 -28.21 29.65 4.53
N ALA A 217 -29.10 28.98 3.81
CA ALA A 217 -29.20 27.53 3.80
C ALA A 217 -28.05 26.87 3.04
N PHE A 218 -27.53 25.76 3.55
CA PHE A 218 -26.42 25.04 2.95
C PHE A 218 -26.57 23.52 3.05
N GLN A 219 -25.81 22.84 2.20
CA GLN A 219 -25.52 21.41 2.29
C GLN A 219 -24.02 21.17 2.22
N LEU A 220 -23.53 20.27 3.07
CA LEU A 220 -22.17 19.76 3.07
C LEU A 220 -22.17 18.28 2.71
N GLU A 221 -21.33 17.89 1.76
CA GLU A 221 -21.15 16.51 1.32
C GLU A 221 -19.69 16.09 1.55
N LEU A 222 -19.48 14.99 2.26
CA LEU A 222 -18.16 14.37 2.38
C LEU A 222 -18.00 13.38 1.22
N ARG A 223 -17.22 13.72 0.20
CA ARG A 223 -16.95 12.80 -0.91
C ARG A 223 -15.76 11.90 -0.62
N GLN A 224 -15.99 10.59 -0.74
CA GLN A 224 -14.95 9.55 -0.73
C GLN A 224 -14.46 9.29 -2.18
N PRO A 225 -13.16 8.99 -2.38
CA PRO A 225 -12.66 8.66 -3.71
C PRO A 225 -13.18 7.30 -4.20
N SER A 226 -13.28 7.15 -5.52
CA SER A 226 -13.69 5.91 -6.19
C SER A 226 -12.58 4.87 -6.33
N ARG A 227 -11.33 5.19 -5.97
CA ARG A 227 -10.17 4.29 -6.03
C ARG A 227 -9.33 4.35 -4.75
N ALA A 228 -8.87 3.19 -4.32
CA ALA A 228 -8.15 2.98 -3.06
C ALA A 228 -6.66 3.41 -3.07
N GLU A 229 -6.14 3.89 -4.20
CA GLU A 229 -4.69 4.14 -4.38
C GLU A 229 -4.24 5.57 -4.07
N GLU A 230 -5.16 6.47 -3.74
CA GLU A 230 -4.82 7.85 -3.41
C GLU A 230 -4.87 8.08 -1.89
N ALA A 231 -3.71 8.12 -1.26
CA ALA A 231 -3.60 8.52 0.14
C ALA A 231 -3.84 10.05 0.24
N CYS A 232 -5.03 10.43 0.73
CA CYS A 232 -5.57 11.78 1.01
C CYS A 232 -6.48 12.39 -0.07
N VAL A 233 -7.76 12.02 -0.07
CA VAL A 233 -8.73 12.49 -1.07
C VAL A 233 -10.13 12.75 -0.51
N HIS A 234 -10.33 12.77 0.81
CA HIS A 234 -11.62 13.26 1.29
C HIS A 234 -11.75 14.75 1.00
N ARG A 235 -12.95 15.13 0.54
CA ARG A 235 -13.32 16.52 0.31
C ARG A 235 -14.63 16.81 1.00
N VAL A 236 -14.70 17.96 1.69
CA VAL A 236 -15.98 18.53 2.13
C VAL A 236 -16.37 19.59 1.13
N LEU A 237 -17.46 19.33 0.42
CA LEU A 237 -18.02 20.23 -0.57
C LEU A 237 -19.22 20.93 0.02
N ARG A 238 -19.28 22.26 -0.14
CA ARG A 238 -20.44 23.07 0.20
C ARG A 238 -21.23 23.42 -1.04
N ARG A 239 -22.54 23.34 -0.92
CA ARG A 239 -23.50 23.97 -1.82
C ARG A 239 -24.41 24.89 -1.01
N TRP A 240 -24.57 26.13 -1.43
CA TRP A 240 -25.64 26.98 -0.91
C TRP A 240 -26.98 26.61 -1.55
N CYS A 241 -28.06 26.79 -0.79
CA CYS A 241 -29.44 26.59 -1.20
C CYS A 241 -30.19 27.91 -1.05
N GLU A 242 -31.14 28.19 -1.94
CA GLU A 242 -32.11 29.27 -1.73
C GLU A 242 -32.94 28.98 -0.47
N ARG A 243 -33.34 27.72 -0.28
CA ARG A 243 -34.05 27.24 0.91
C ARG A 243 -33.91 25.73 1.09
N LEU A 244 -34.15 25.27 2.31
CA LEU A 244 -34.28 23.86 2.65
C LEU A 244 -35.75 23.51 2.85
N VAL A 245 -36.16 22.33 2.37
CA VAL A 245 -37.49 21.78 2.62
C VAL A 245 -37.39 20.38 3.20
N PRO A 246 -38.29 19.95 4.09
CA PRO A 246 -38.36 18.57 4.53
C PRO A 246 -38.49 17.63 3.33
N ALA A 247 -37.62 16.63 3.23
CA ALA A 247 -37.75 15.59 2.24
C ALA A 247 -38.94 14.69 2.62
N ARG A 248 -39.84 14.43 1.66
CA ARG A 248 -41.05 13.61 1.87
C ARG A 248 -40.84 12.13 1.57
N SER A 249 -39.60 11.69 1.34
CA SER A 249 -39.28 10.34 0.88
C SER A 249 -38.51 9.55 1.94
N GLU A 250 -38.95 8.32 2.21
CA GLU A 250 -38.24 7.36 3.06
C GLU A 250 -36.82 7.03 2.52
N THR A 251 -36.55 7.28 1.24
CA THR A 251 -35.24 7.04 0.59
C THR A 251 -34.27 8.23 0.66
N GLU A 252 -34.76 9.41 1.05
CA GLU A 252 -33.99 10.65 1.20
C GLU A 252 -34.23 11.27 2.58
N PRO A 253 -33.81 10.62 3.68
CA PRO A 253 -33.93 11.21 5.01
C PRO A 253 -33.21 12.56 5.08
N GLY A 254 -33.89 13.58 5.63
CA GLY A 254 -33.33 14.91 5.90
C GLY A 254 -33.97 16.06 5.11
N LEU A 255 -33.15 17.05 4.77
CA LEU A 255 -33.57 18.29 4.14
C LEU A 255 -33.15 18.35 2.68
N LYS A 256 -34.09 18.65 1.79
CA LYS A 256 -33.84 18.85 0.37
C LYS A 256 -33.46 20.31 0.09
N CYS A 257 -32.34 20.50 -0.59
CA CYS A 257 -31.90 21.78 -1.12
C CYS A 257 -32.73 22.20 -2.34
N VAL A 258 -33.32 23.38 -2.29
CA VAL A 258 -33.99 24.04 -3.42
C VAL A 258 -33.11 25.16 -3.93
N GLY A 259 -32.93 25.24 -5.25
CA GLY A 259 -32.04 26.23 -5.88
C GLY A 259 -30.57 26.08 -5.48
N PRO A 260 -29.92 24.92 -5.74
CA PRO A 260 -28.53 24.72 -5.38
C PRO A 260 -27.59 25.61 -6.22
N SER A 261 -26.69 26.30 -5.55
CA SER A 261 -25.56 26.99 -6.17
C SER A 261 -24.45 26.01 -6.60
N GLY A 262 -23.43 26.53 -7.29
CA GLY A 262 -22.21 25.78 -7.61
C GLY A 262 -21.49 25.24 -6.36
N GLU A 263 -20.69 24.19 -6.56
CA GLU A 263 -19.95 23.56 -5.46
C GLU A 263 -18.70 24.35 -5.11
N GLU A 264 -18.45 24.48 -3.81
CA GLU A 264 -17.22 25.06 -3.28
C GLU A 264 -16.53 24.05 -2.37
N THR A 265 -15.22 23.88 -2.53
CA THR A 265 -14.44 22.97 -1.69
C THR A 265 -14.02 23.70 -0.42
N LEU A 266 -14.53 23.27 0.73
CA LEU A 266 -14.16 23.86 2.03
C LEU A 266 -12.97 23.15 2.67
N CYS A 267 -12.81 21.86 2.41
CA CYS A 267 -11.67 21.06 2.86
C CYS A 267 -11.24 20.08 1.77
N ASN A 268 -9.93 19.95 1.58
CA ASN A 268 -9.32 18.99 0.67
C ASN A 268 -8.03 18.43 1.28
N GLU A 269 -8.06 17.16 1.67
CA GLU A 269 -6.90 16.51 2.28
C GLU A 269 -5.67 16.52 1.34
N TRP A 270 -5.87 16.59 0.01
CA TRP A 270 -4.78 16.69 -0.97
C TRP A 270 -3.93 17.96 -0.80
N ILE A 271 -4.59 19.10 -0.56
CA ILE A 271 -3.91 20.40 -0.43
C ILE A 271 -2.98 20.40 0.78
N THR A 272 -3.34 19.68 1.85
CA THR A 272 -2.48 19.57 3.04
C THR A 272 -1.15 18.86 2.77
N ARG A 273 -1.10 18.02 1.73
CA ARG A 273 0.13 17.38 1.26
C ARG A 273 0.94 18.26 0.30
N HIS A 274 0.25 19.11 -0.47
CA HIS A 274 0.85 19.97 -1.48
C HIS A 274 0.23 21.37 -1.40
N PRO A 275 0.64 22.20 -0.42
CA PRO A 275 0.12 23.55 -0.32
C PRO A 275 0.44 24.33 -1.60
N PRO A 276 -0.49 25.12 -2.15
CA PRO A 276 -0.20 26.01 -3.26
C PRO A 276 0.90 26.99 -2.81
N GLY A 277 1.93 27.14 -3.64
CA GLY A 277 3.02 28.09 -3.43
C GLY A 277 2.60 29.54 -3.66
#